data_AF-A0ABD5CK16-F1
#
_entry.id   AF-A0ABD5CK16-F1
#
_cell.length_a   1.000
_cell.length_b   1.000
_cell.length_c   1.000
_cell.angle_alpha   90.00
_cell.angle_beta   90.00
_cell.angle_gamma   90.00
#
_symmetry.space_group_name_H-M   'P 1'
#
loop_
_entity.id
_entity.type
_entity.pdbx_description
1 polymer ?
#
loop_
_entity_poly.entity_id
_entity_poly.type
_entity_poly.pdbx_seq_one_letter_code
_entity_poly.pdbx_strand_id
1 'polypeptide(L)' 'MGCGAKGVMTLGHEKDVAGEEMLNMQHLEASPDGEFVLLVETERSEWGVQQQTSYRMPAKRLIELIRTEGERIGD' A
#
# COMPACT_ATOMS: atom_id res chain seq x y z
N MET A 1 9.84 8.23 3.28
CA MET A 1 10.54 8.55 2.02
C MET A 1 9.90 7.71 0.92
N GLY A 2 9.14 8.34 0.01
CA GLY A 2 8.46 7.64 -1.10
C GLY A 2 9.40 7.33 -2.27
N CYS A 3 8.99 6.41 -3.14
CA CYS A 3 9.78 5.86 -4.26
C CYS A 3 10.02 6.86 -5.41
N GLY A 4 9.38 8.04 -5.39
CA GLY A 4 9.28 8.88 -6.59
C GLY A 4 8.39 8.21 -7.65
N ALA A 5 7.27 7.63 -7.22
CA ALA A 5 6.48 6.68 -7.98
C ALA A 5 5.87 7.27 -9.26
N LYS A 6 5.84 6.47 -10.34
CA LYS A 6 5.10 6.84 -11.57
C LYS A 6 3.59 6.67 -11.43
N GLY A 7 3.15 5.87 -10.46
CA GLY A 7 1.75 5.62 -10.17
C GLY A 7 1.57 5.23 -8.71
N VAL A 8 0.46 5.69 -8.13
CA VAL A 8 0.06 5.38 -6.76
C VAL A 8 -1.35 4.81 -6.79
N MET A 9 -1.56 3.70 -6.10
CA MET A 9 -2.87 3.07 -5.93
C MET A 9 -3.16 2.92 -4.44
N THR A 10 -4.21 3.55 -3.94
CA THR A 10 -4.70 3.32 -2.57
C THR A 10 -5.41 1.98 -2.49
N LEU A 11 -5.00 1.15 -1.52
CA LEU A 11 -5.62 -0.16 -1.23
C LEU A 11 -6.66 -0.07 -0.12
N GLY A 12 -6.38 0.77 0.89
CA GLY A 12 -7.25 0.96 2.03
C GLY A 12 -6.90 2.23 2.77
N HIS A 13 -7.90 2.83 3.40
CA HIS A 13 -7.70 3.92 4.33
C HIS A 13 -8.76 3.90 5.42
N GLU A 14 -8.37 4.28 6.62
CA GLU A 14 -9.23 4.42 7.77
C GLU A 14 -9.15 5.87 8.25
N LYS A 15 -10.30 6.48 8.52
CA LYS A 15 -10.41 7.81 9.11
C LYS A 15 -10.96 7.69 10.52
N ASP A 16 -10.63 8.66 11.36
CA ASP A 16 -11.20 8.75 12.69
C ASP A 16 -12.72 8.93 12.66
N VAL A 17 -13.36 8.79 13.82
CA VAL A 17 -14.82 8.90 13.97
C VAL A 17 -15.35 10.27 13.54
N ALA A 18 -14.50 11.32 13.61
CA ALA A 18 -14.82 12.66 13.12
C ALA A 18 -14.62 12.81 11.59
N GLY A 19 -13.95 11.86 10.93
CA GLY A 19 -13.65 11.86 9.50
C GLY A 19 -12.58 12.88 9.09
N GLU A 20 -11.94 13.54 10.04
CA GLU A 20 -11.03 14.67 9.83
C GLU A 20 -9.58 14.22 9.69
N GLU A 21 -9.19 13.15 10.39
CA GLU A 21 -7.81 12.65 10.40
C GLU A 21 -7.71 11.21 9.88
N MET A 22 -6.73 10.95 9.01
CA MET A 22 -6.43 9.58 8.55
C MET A 22 -5.66 8.84 9.64
N LEU A 23 -6.24 7.73 10.11
CA LEU A 23 -5.65 6.86 11.13
C LEU A 23 -4.69 5.87 10.48
N ASN A 24 -5.14 5.19 9.43
CA ASN A 24 -4.37 4.20 8.72
C ASN A 24 -4.50 4.40 7.20
N MET A 25 -3.42 4.21 6.46
CA MET A 25 -3.43 4.22 4.99
C MET A 25 -2.51 3.14 4.46
N GLN A 26 -3.00 2.42 3.46
CA GLN A 26 -2.22 1.48 2.67
C GLN A 26 -2.28 1.87 1.21
N HIS A 27 -1.12 2.00 0.57
CA HIS A 27 -1.05 2.26 -0.86
C HIS A 27 0.14 1.56 -1.50
N LEU A 28 0.02 1.29 -2.80
CA LEU A 28 1.10 0.79 -3.64
C LEU A 28 1.71 1.94 -4.43
N GLU A 29 3.03 2.00 -4.43
CA GLU A 29 3.84 2.91 -5.23
C GLU A 29 4.61 2.12 -6.28
N ALA A 30 4.38 2.40 -7.57
CA ALA A 30 5.16 1.79 -8.65
C ALA A 30 6.49 2.52 -8.86
N SER A 31 7.59 1.78 -8.95
CA SER A 31 8.89 2.38 -9.25
C SER A 31 8.91 3.07 -10.62
N PRO A 32 9.78 4.08 -10.82
CA PRO A 32 9.87 4.78 -12.10
C PRO A 32 10.17 3.88 -13.32
N ASP A 33 10.90 2.79 -13.09
CA ASP A 33 11.25 1.77 -14.08
C ASP A 33 10.20 0.64 -14.19
N GLY A 34 9.26 0.55 -13.24
CA GLY A 34 8.23 -0.49 -13.19
C GLY A 34 8.74 -1.85 -12.69
N GLU A 35 10.01 -1.98 -12.32
CA GLU A 35 10.60 -3.26 -11.89
C GLU A 35 10.16 -3.67 -10.49
N PHE A 36 9.80 -2.72 -9.63
CA PHE A 36 9.34 -2.98 -8.28
C PHE A 36 8.16 -2.11 -7.88
N VAL A 37 7.47 -2.56 -6.85
CA VAL A 37 6.42 -1.82 -6.17
C VAL A 37 6.78 -1.71 -4.69
N LEU A 38 6.39 -0.60 -4.06
CA LEU A 38 6.40 -0.47 -2.61
C LEU A 38 4.97 -0.56 -2.10
N LEU A 39 4.72 -1.45 -1.16
CA LEU A 39 3.57 -1.34 -0.27
C LEU A 39 3.96 -0.42 0.87
N VAL A 40 3.27 0.72 0.95
CA VAL A 40 3.46 1.70 2.01
C VAL A 40 2.29 1.58 2.96
N GLU A 41 2.59 1.31 4.22
CA GLU A 41 1.63 1.26 5.30
C GLU A 41 1.93 2.42 6.24
N THR A 42 0.93 3.24 6.47
CA THR A 42 0.99 4.37 7.38
C THR A 42 0.00 4.09 8.49
N GLU A 43 0.49 4.00 9.72
CA GLU A 43 -0.31 3.71 10.89
C GLU A 43 -0.16 4.82 11.91
N ARG A 44 -1.24 5.17 12.60
CA ARG A 44 -1.20 6.08 13.73
C ARG A 44 -1.47 5.31 15.01
N SER A 45 -0.50 5.31 15.90
CA SER A 45 -0.66 4.75 17.24
C SER A 45 -1.64 5.57 18.09
N GLU A 46 -2.17 4.94 19.15
CA GLU A 46 -3.04 5.56 20.15
C GLU A 46 -2.39 6.78 20.86
N TRP A 47 -1.05 6.87 20.81
CA TRP A 47 -0.26 7.98 21.36
C TRP A 47 -0.06 9.12 20.35
N GLY A 48 -0.70 9.05 19.19
CA GLY A 48 -0.61 10.07 18.14
C GLY A 48 0.66 9.99 17.28
N VAL A 49 1.54 9.00 17.51
CA VAL A 49 2.73 8.78 16.69
C VAL A 49 2.32 8.14 15.36
N GLN A 50 2.70 8.78 14.26
CA GLN A 50 2.56 8.24 12.91
C GLN A 50 3.81 7.44 12.53
N GLN A 51 3.61 6.18 12.17
CA GLN A 51 4.65 5.28 11.70
C GLN A 51 4.40 4.94 10.24
N GLN A 52 5.44 5.04 9.42
CA GLN A 52 5.40 4.59 8.03
C GLN A 52 6.32 3.38 7.88
N THR A 53 5.75 2.27 7.44
CA THR A 53 6.48 1.06 7.05
C THR A 53 6.40 0.90 5.54
N SER A 54 7.47 0.42 4.92
CA SER A 54 7.51 0.25 3.45
C SER A 54 8.11 -1.09 3.11
N TYR A 55 7.35 -1.88 2.35
CA TYR A 55 7.75 -3.21 1.88
C TYR A 55 8.00 -3.16 0.39
N ARG A 56 9.17 -3.62 -0.06
CA ARG A 56 9.54 -3.66 -1.47
C ARG A 56 9.33 -5.05 -2.04
N MET A 57 8.71 -5.15 -3.20
CA MET A 57 8.66 -6.40 -3.96
C MET A 57 8.78 -6.19 -5.47
N PRO A 58 9.28 -7.19 -6.22
CA PRO A 58 9.27 -7.13 -7.69
C PRO A 58 7.82 -7.03 -8.22
N ALA A 59 7.59 -6.17 -9.20
CA ALA A 59 6.25 -5.97 -9.77
C ALA A 59 5.68 -7.27 -10.37
N LYS A 60 6.55 -8.07 -11.02
CA LYS A 60 6.19 -9.39 -11.55
C LYS A 60 5.62 -10.31 -10.47
N ARG A 61 6.22 -10.29 -9.26
CA ARG A 61 5.78 -11.14 -8.16
C ARG A 61 4.40 -10.73 -7.64
N LEU A 62 4.13 -9.42 -7.57
CA LEU A 62 2.80 -8.92 -7.20
C LEU A 62 1.73 -9.42 -8.20
N ILE A 63 2.01 -9.32 -9.51
CA ILE A 63 1.08 -9.75 -10.55
C ILE A 63 0.79 -11.25 -10.45
N GLU A 64 1.82 -12.07 -10.23
CA GLU A 64 1.67 -13.52 -10.02
C GLU A 64 0.76 -13.83 -8.82
N LEU A 65 0.95 -13.12 -7.69
CA LEU A 65 0.14 -13.27 -6.50
C LEU A 65 -1.32 -12.87 -6.75
N ILE A 66 -1.56 -11.71 -7.37
CA ILE A 66 -2.92 -11.25 -7.70
C ILE A 66 -3.65 -12.25 -8.60
N ARG A 67 -2.96 -12.83 -9.60
CA ARG A 67 -3.55 -13.85 -10.47
C ARG A 67 -3.90 -15.12 -9.70
N THR A 68 -2.97 -15.61 -8.89
CA THR A 68 -3.14 -16.85 -8.12
C THR A 68 -4.30 -16.74 -7.12
N GLU A 69 -4.36 -15.63 -6.37
CA GLU A 69 -5.41 -15.39 -5.38
C GLU A 69 -6.74 -14.99 -6.04
N GLY A 70 -6.70 -14.27 -7.17
CA GLY A 70 -7.89 -13.91 -7.94
C GLY A 70 -8.58 -15.13 -8.55
N GLU A 71 -7.80 -16.11 -9.03
CA GLU A 71 -8.32 -17.39 -9.52
C GLU A 71 -8.97 -18.21 -8.39
N ARG A 72 -8.43 -18.18 -7.16
CA ARG A 72 -9.00 -18.87 -5.99
C ARG A 72 -10.37 -18.38 -5.55
N ILE A 73 -10.73 -17.13 -5.85
CA ILE A 73 -12.01 -16.52 -5.44
C ILE A 73 -13.09 -16.70 -6.53
N GLY A 74 -12.69 -17.10 -7.73
CA GLY A 74 -13.59 -17.27 -8.88
C GLY A 74 -14.26 -18.65 -9.00
N ASP A 75 -13.86 -19.63 -8.18
CA ASP A 75 -14.48 -20.96 -8.02
C ASP A 75 -15.43 -21.02 -6.81
#